data_AF-A0A817S545-F1
#
_entry.id   AF-A0A817S545-F1
#
_cell.length_a   1.000
_cell.length_b   1.000
_cell.length_c   1.000
_cell.angle_alpha   90.00
_cell.angle_beta   90.00
_cell.angle_gamma   90.00
#
_symmetry.space_group_name_H-M   'P 1'
#
loop_
_entity.id
_entity.type
_entity.pdbx_description
1 polymer ?
#
loop_
_entity_poly.entity_id
_entity_poly.type
_entity_poly.pdbx_seq_one_letter_code
_entity_poly.pdbx_strand_id
1 'polypeptide(L)'
;SQKNQTFPIGSDDIKNNLTIILLDSQALTQQNRLTFSVYNQRNGLFDEKQYRVLTRIISLTIDKPELTKNFGRFVKINFYLENNYEEKYGNLTCAYWHIFDNMTAQWSKDGCYLINITDQNIICECNHLTHFAVLMV
;
A
#
# COMPACT_ATOMS: atom_id res chain seq x y z
N SER A 1 -2.65 -44.57 -3.29
CA SER A 1 -2.18 -43.75 -4.42
C SER A 1 -3.00 -42.47 -4.46
N GLN A 2 -2.55 -41.43 -3.76
CA GLN A 2 -3.16 -40.10 -3.80
C GLN A 2 -2.40 -39.30 -4.87
N LYS A 3 -3.07 -38.95 -5.96
CA LYS A 3 -2.50 -38.06 -6.98
C LYS A 3 -2.53 -36.64 -6.43
N ASN A 4 -1.36 -36.09 -6.11
CA ASN A 4 -1.21 -34.65 -5.88
C ASN A 4 -1.55 -33.91 -7.18
N GLN A 5 -2.74 -33.32 -7.24
CA GLN A 5 -3.12 -32.39 -8.29
C GLN A 5 -2.40 -31.06 -8.03
N THR A 6 -1.34 -30.82 -8.79
CA THR A 6 -0.78 -29.49 -8.94
C THR A 6 -1.73 -28.68 -9.83
N PHE A 7 -2.45 -27.74 -9.22
CA PHE A 7 -3.21 -26.74 -9.95
C PHE A 7 -2.23 -25.75 -10.59
N PRO A 8 -2.22 -25.58 -11.92
CA PRO A 8 -1.42 -24.54 -12.55
C PRO A 8 -2.06 -23.19 -12.22
N ILE A 9 -1.38 -22.39 -11.39
CA ILE A 9 -1.75 -20.99 -11.14
C ILE A 9 -1.59 -20.26 -12.48
N GLY A 10 -2.69 -19.84 -13.10
CA GLY A 10 -2.68 -19.19 -14.41
C GLY A 10 -2.02 -17.81 -14.34
N SER A 11 -1.37 -17.37 -15.42
CA SER A 11 -0.74 -16.04 -15.51
C SER A 11 -1.72 -14.88 -15.28
N ASP A 12 -3.01 -15.10 -15.52
CA ASP A 12 -4.07 -14.12 -15.28
C ASP A 12 -4.45 -14.02 -13.80
N ASP A 13 -4.39 -15.13 -13.04
CA ASP A 13 -4.57 -15.11 -11.58
C ASP A 13 -3.42 -14.38 -10.88
N ILE A 14 -2.20 -14.42 -11.46
CA ILE A 14 -1.04 -13.67 -10.94
C ILE A 14 -1.23 -12.16 -11.12
N LYS A 15 -1.84 -11.73 -12.24
CA LYS A 15 -2.16 -10.31 -12.46
C LYS A 15 -3.28 -9.83 -11.52
N ASN A 16 -4.26 -10.69 -11.27
CA ASN A 16 -5.41 -10.41 -10.42
C ASN A 16 -5.11 -10.56 -8.91
N ASN A 17 -3.86 -10.47 -8.46
CA ASN A 17 -3.54 -10.32 -7.02
C ASN A 17 -2.24 -9.55 -6.80
N LEU A 18 -1.82 -8.75 -7.79
CA LEU A 18 -0.55 -8.06 -7.76
C LEU A 18 -0.72 -6.64 -7.25
N THR A 19 -0.08 -6.33 -6.12
CA THR A 19 0.17 -4.93 -5.74
C THR A 19 1.41 -4.44 -6.47
N ILE A 20 1.29 -3.35 -7.23
CA ILE A 20 2.39 -2.78 -8.02
C ILE A 20 2.85 -1.48 -7.36
N ILE A 21 4.15 -1.34 -7.16
CA ILE A 21 4.77 -0.15 -6.59
C ILE A 21 5.64 0.48 -7.66
N LEU A 22 5.36 1.74 -8.00
CA LEU A 22 6.14 2.54 -8.94
C LEU A 22 6.80 3.68 -8.17
N LEU A 23 8.13 3.74 -8.26
CA LEU A 23 8.95 4.74 -7.61
C LEU A 23 9.58 5.65 -8.66
N ASP A 24 9.64 6.94 -8.36
CA ASP A 24 10.38 7.89 -9.19
C ASP A 24 11.88 7.54 -9.18
N SER A 25 12.47 7.41 -10.36
CA SER A 25 13.89 7.09 -10.50
C SER A 25 14.78 8.16 -9.87
N GLN A 26 14.38 9.44 -9.89
CA GLN A 26 15.12 10.53 -9.26
C GLN A 26 15.17 10.40 -7.73
N ALA A 27 14.11 9.84 -7.13
CA ALA A 27 14.10 9.52 -5.71
C ALA A 27 15.09 8.40 -5.37
N LEU A 28 15.43 7.54 -6.34
CA LEU A 28 16.31 6.40 -6.14
C LEU A 28 17.77 6.67 -6.51
N THR A 29 18.07 7.64 -7.38
CA THR A 29 19.45 7.93 -7.83
C THR A 29 20.42 8.27 -6.68
N GLN A 30 19.90 8.80 -5.57
CA GLN A 30 20.71 9.17 -4.40
C GLN A 30 20.75 8.07 -3.32
N GLN A 31 20.13 6.91 -3.56
CA GLN A 31 19.91 5.88 -2.56
C GLN A 31 20.65 4.60 -2.87
N ASN A 32 21.29 4.04 -1.84
CA ASN A 32 22.04 2.80 -1.94
C ASN A 32 21.18 1.57 -1.62
N ARG A 33 20.07 1.77 -0.89
CA ARG A 33 19.16 0.70 -0.50
C ARG A 33 17.72 1.15 -0.56
N LEU A 34 16.91 0.28 -1.16
CA LEU A 34 15.46 0.29 -1.10
C LEU A 34 15.04 -0.97 -0.35
N THR A 35 14.22 -0.82 0.68
CA THR A 35 13.61 -1.93 1.42
C THR A 35 12.11 -1.83 1.26
N PHE A 36 11.47 -2.95 0.94
CA PHE A 36 10.03 -3.08 1.01
C PHE A 36 9.65 -4.24 1.93
N SER A 37 8.50 -4.13 2.57
CA SER A 37 7.94 -5.20 3.39
C SER A 37 6.43 -5.28 3.16
N VAL A 38 5.90 -6.50 3.11
CA VAL A 38 4.48 -6.73 2.89
C VAL A 38 3.91 -7.44 4.12
N TYR A 39 2.88 -6.84 4.71
CA TYR A 39 2.17 -7.40 5.85
C TYR A 39 0.84 -7.97 5.36
N ASN A 40 0.74 -9.31 5.41
CA ASN A 40 -0.47 -10.01 4.99
C ASN A 40 -1.60 -9.91 6.02
N GLN A 41 -1.25 -9.73 7.29
CA GLN A 41 -2.21 -9.59 8.37
C GLN A 41 -2.62 -8.12 8.49
N ARG A 42 -3.90 -7.85 8.26
CA ARG A 42 -4.47 -6.49 8.25
C ARG A 42 -4.83 -5.97 9.64
N ASN A 43 -5.02 -6.90 10.59
CA ASN A 43 -5.44 -6.59 11.95
C ASN A 43 -4.28 -6.72 12.96
N GLY A 44 -4.42 -6.10 14.12
CA GLY A 44 -3.47 -6.07 15.21
C GLY A 44 -2.57 -4.84 15.18
N LEU A 45 -1.43 -4.93 14.49
CA LEU A 45 -0.38 -3.91 14.51
C LEU A 45 -0.84 -2.53 13.98
N PHE A 46 -1.89 -2.50 13.17
CA PHE A 46 -2.37 -1.32 12.45
C PHE A 46 -3.87 -1.07 12.67
N ASP A 47 -4.42 -1.55 13.79
CA ASP A 47 -5.84 -1.39 14.10
C ASP A 47 -6.16 -0.01 14.65
N GLU A 48 -7.16 0.63 14.05
CA GLU A 48 -7.77 1.85 14.55
C GLU A 48 -9.28 1.74 14.40
N LYS A 49 -10.05 2.00 15.47
CA LYS A 49 -11.50 1.74 15.50
C LYS A 49 -12.29 2.46 14.40
N GLN A 50 -11.75 3.58 13.88
CA GLN A 50 -12.42 4.40 12.88
C GLN A 50 -12.22 3.88 11.45
N TYR A 51 -11.25 3.00 11.21
CA TYR A 51 -10.86 2.59 9.87
C TYR A 51 -10.82 1.08 9.73
N ARG A 52 -11.36 0.59 8.61
CA ARG A 52 -11.16 -0.78 8.16
C ARG A 52 -10.07 -0.82 7.10
N VAL A 53 -9.02 -1.59 7.32
CA VAL A 53 -7.94 -1.81 6.34
C VAL A 53 -8.43 -2.80 5.27
N LEU A 54 -8.50 -2.36 4.01
CA LEU A 54 -9.04 -3.17 2.91
C LEU A 54 -7.97 -3.95 2.15
N THR A 55 -6.74 -3.44 2.08
CA THR A 55 -5.65 -4.04 1.32
C THR A 55 -4.60 -4.66 2.23
N ARG A 56 -3.61 -5.34 1.64
CA ARG A 56 -2.36 -5.61 2.37
C ARG A 56 -1.67 -4.29 2.69
N ILE A 57 -0.90 -4.29 3.77
CA ILE A 57 -0.12 -3.12 4.17
C ILE A 57 1.27 -3.30 3.55
N ILE A 58 1.73 -2.27 2.86
CA ILE A 58 3.06 -2.26 2.25
C ILE A 58 3.92 -1.20 2.92
N SER A 59 5.13 -1.54 3.31
CA SER A 59 6.12 -0.59 3.81
C SER A 59 7.18 -0.37 2.76
N LEU A 60 7.56 0.88 2.56
CA LEU A 60 8.65 1.29 1.68
C LEU A 60 9.57 2.21 2.46
N THR A 61 10.86 1.89 2.45
CA THR A 61 11.89 2.68 3.11
C THR A 61 13.14 2.75 2.25
N ILE A 62 13.76 3.91 2.22
CA ILE A 62 15.06 4.16 1.60
C ILE A 62 16.07 4.56 2.66
N ASP A 63 17.35 4.45 2.33
CA ASP A 63 18.38 5.08 3.16
C ASP A 63 18.17 6.61 3.18
N LYS A 64 18.57 7.27 4.29
CA LYS A 64 18.62 8.74 4.41
C LYS A 64 17.37 9.48 3.87
N PRO A 65 16.15 9.18 4.35
CA PRO A 65 14.90 9.75 3.83
C PRO A 65 14.83 11.29 3.92
N GLU A 66 15.65 11.92 4.75
CA GLU A 66 15.78 13.36 4.90
C GLU A 66 16.36 14.08 3.68
N LEU A 67 17.26 13.43 2.91
CA LEU A 67 17.89 14.01 1.70
C LEU A 67 16.91 14.24 0.55
N THR A 68 15.65 13.97 0.83
CA THR A 68 14.72 13.49 -0.16
C THR A 68 13.39 14.23 -0.12
N LYS A 69 13.26 15.12 0.89
CA LYS A 69 12.18 16.06 1.12
C LYS A 69 11.93 17.01 -0.06
N ASN A 70 12.95 17.30 -0.87
CA ASN A 70 12.86 18.26 -1.98
C ASN A 70 12.41 17.64 -3.32
N PHE A 71 12.35 16.31 -3.43
CA PHE A 71 12.01 15.64 -4.69
C PHE A 71 10.53 15.30 -4.84
N GLY A 72 9.66 15.74 -3.91
CA GLY A 72 8.21 15.51 -3.97
C GLY A 72 7.89 14.05 -4.31
N ARG A 73 8.22 13.09 -3.43
CA ARG A 73 8.32 11.66 -3.80
C ARG A 73 6.99 11.02 -4.14
N PHE A 74 6.51 11.13 -5.37
CA PHE A 74 5.26 10.53 -5.83
C PHE A 74 5.40 9.01 -6.04
N VAL A 75 5.40 8.25 -4.95
CA VAL A 75 5.24 6.79 -5.03
C VAL A 75 3.81 6.50 -5.47
N LYS A 76 3.67 5.78 -6.59
CA LYS A 76 2.38 5.29 -7.07
C LYS A 76 2.23 3.84 -6.68
N ILE A 77 1.13 3.52 -6.01
CA ILE A 77 0.82 2.18 -5.55
C ILE A 77 -0.50 1.79 -6.20
N ASN A 78 -0.48 0.72 -6.98
CA ASN A 78 -1.69 0.07 -7.45
C ASN A 78 -1.99 -1.11 -6.52
N PHE A 79 -3.02 -0.97 -5.69
CA PHE A 79 -3.53 -2.02 -4.83
C PHE A 79 -4.60 -2.83 -5.54
N TYR A 80 -4.47 -4.15 -5.46
CA TYR A 80 -5.52 -5.08 -5.85
C TYR A 80 -6.50 -5.30 -4.69
N LEU A 81 -7.79 -5.34 -4.99
CA LEU A 81 -8.86 -5.69 -4.06
C LEU A 81 -9.31 -7.13 -4.29
N GLU A 82 -9.13 -7.99 -3.27
CA GLU A 82 -9.39 -9.44 -3.37
C GLU A 82 -10.86 -9.80 -3.64
N ASN A 83 -11.82 -8.88 -3.44
CA ASN A 83 -13.24 -9.10 -3.71
C ASN A 83 -13.83 -7.91 -4.50
N ASN A 84 -14.78 -8.18 -5.40
CA ASN A 84 -15.62 -7.16 -6.03
C ASN A 84 -16.38 -6.42 -4.92
N TYR A 85 -15.90 -5.24 -4.54
CA TYR A 85 -16.49 -4.47 -3.46
C TYR A 85 -17.74 -3.76 -3.99
N GLU A 86 -18.91 -4.37 -3.82
CA GLU A 86 -20.20 -3.80 -4.20
C GLU A 86 -20.77 -2.79 -3.18
N GLU A 87 -20.01 -2.36 -2.18
CA GLU A 87 -20.39 -1.26 -1.29
C GLU A 87 -20.02 0.08 -1.94
N LYS A 88 -20.84 0.44 -2.93
CA LYS A 88 -20.86 1.75 -3.57
C LYS A 88 -20.87 2.86 -2.50
N TYR A 89 -19.78 3.61 -2.39
CA TYR A 89 -19.62 4.91 -1.69
C TYR A 89 -19.34 4.94 -0.17
N GLY A 90 -18.66 3.95 0.41
CA GLY A 90 -17.84 4.26 1.60
C GLY A 90 -16.71 5.22 1.21
N ASN A 91 -16.29 6.10 2.13
CA ASN A 91 -15.20 7.06 1.86
C ASN A 91 -13.85 6.32 1.81
N LEU A 92 -13.55 5.69 0.68
CA LEU A 92 -12.25 5.06 0.45
C LEU A 92 -11.15 6.12 0.47
N THR A 93 -10.06 5.80 1.15
CA THR A 93 -8.91 6.70 1.22
C THR A 93 -7.60 5.93 1.19
N CYS A 94 -6.63 6.49 0.49
CA CYS A 94 -5.23 6.11 0.62
C CYS A 94 -4.69 6.73 1.91
N ALA A 95 -3.97 5.95 2.70
CA ALA A 95 -3.43 6.41 3.97
C ALA A 95 -2.12 5.70 4.30
N TYR A 96 -1.44 6.24 5.30
CA TYR A 96 -0.26 5.62 5.88
C TYR A 96 -0.33 5.55 7.40
N TRP A 97 0.36 4.56 7.96
CA TRP A 97 0.50 4.42 9.40
C TRP A 97 1.54 5.42 9.92
N HIS A 98 1.06 6.47 10.58
CA HIS A 98 1.89 7.51 11.16
C HIS A 98 2.25 7.16 12.59
N ILE A 99 3.55 7.09 12.89
CA ILE A 99 4.07 6.85 14.24
C ILE A 99 4.60 8.19 14.75
N PHE A 100 4.05 8.67 15.88
CA PHE A 100 4.46 9.89 16.54
C PHE A 100 5.65 9.65 17.49
N ASP A 101 6.36 10.72 17.85
CA ASP A 101 7.53 10.67 18.76
C ASP A 101 7.20 10.09 20.14
N ASN A 102 5.96 10.22 20.59
CA ASN A 102 5.47 9.64 21.84
C ASN A 102 5.10 8.14 21.73
N MET A 103 5.48 7.48 20.62
CA MET A 103 5.19 6.08 20.29
C MET A 103 3.70 5.75 20.12
N THR A 104 2.83 6.76 20.03
CA THR A 104 1.46 6.54 19.55
C THR A 104 1.44 6.45 18.03
N ALA A 105 0.42 5.81 17.47
CA ALA A 105 0.29 5.70 16.03
C ALA A 105 -1.18 5.76 15.60
N GLN A 106 -1.41 6.30 14.41
CA GLN A 106 -2.73 6.38 13.79
C GLN A 106 -2.61 6.39 12.28
N TRP A 107 -3.69 6.09 11.59
CA TRP A 107 -3.77 6.29 10.15
C TRP A 107 -3.86 7.78 9.81
N SER A 108 -3.03 8.22 8.87
CA SER A 108 -3.09 9.57 8.32
C SER A 108 -3.23 9.53 6.80
N LYS A 109 -3.99 10.49 6.25
CA LYS A 109 -4.18 10.70 4.82
C LYS A 109 -3.18 11.71 4.25
N ASP A 110 -2.42 12.38 5.11
CA ASP A 110 -1.59 13.51 4.70
C ASP A 110 -0.53 13.09 3.69
N GLY A 111 -0.50 13.79 2.56
CA GLY A 111 0.42 13.51 1.47
C GLY A 111 0.12 12.23 0.68
N CYS A 112 -1.00 11.56 0.93
CA CYS A 112 -1.49 10.41 0.17
C CYS A 112 -2.82 10.72 -0.51
N TYR A 113 -2.88 10.50 -1.82
CA TYR A 113 -4.00 10.87 -2.66
C TYR A 113 -4.55 9.66 -3.39
N LEU A 114 -5.87 9.54 -3.38
CA LEU A 114 -6.60 8.59 -4.19
C LEU A 114 -6.68 9.13 -5.62
N ILE A 115 -6.01 8.45 -6.56
CA ILE A 115 -5.91 8.90 -7.95
C ILE A 115 -6.99 8.27 -8.83
N ASN A 116 -7.24 6.98 -8.65
CA ASN A 116 -8.23 6.25 -9.43
C ASN A 116 -8.77 5.04 -8.67
N ILE A 117 -10.03 4.70 -8.92
CA ILE A 117 -10.67 3.48 -8.46
C ILE A 117 -11.33 2.81 -9.66
N THR A 118 -11.04 1.53 -9.82
CA THR A 118 -11.83 0.62 -10.67
C THR A 118 -12.40 -0.49 -9.81
N ASP A 119 -13.17 -1.40 -10.39
CA ASP A 119 -13.86 -2.48 -9.66
C ASP A 119 -12.90 -3.35 -8.80
N GLN A 120 -11.63 -3.43 -9.19
CA GLN A 120 -10.64 -4.33 -8.57
C GLN A 120 -9.30 -3.66 -8.23
N ASN A 121 -9.10 -2.41 -8.65
CA ASN A 121 -7.83 -1.71 -8.47
C ASN A 121 -8.03 -0.34 -7.85
N ILE A 122 -7.16 0.00 -6.91
CA ILE A 122 -7.08 1.35 -6.32
C ILE A 122 -5.68 1.89 -6.54
N ILE A 123 -5.60 3.05 -7.18
CA ILE A 123 -4.35 3.74 -7.42
C ILE A 123 -4.19 4.85 -6.39
N CYS A 124 -3.18 4.71 -5.54
CA CYS A 124 -2.74 5.71 -4.59
C CYS A 124 -1.46 6.40 -5.09
N GLU A 125 -1.36 7.70 -4.85
CA GLU A 125 -0.11 8.45 -5.03
C GLU A 125 0.23 9.12 -3.69
N CYS A 126 1.37 8.76 -3.10
CA CYS A 126 1.83 9.36 -1.86
C CYS A 126 3.14 10.12 -2.10
N ASN A 127 3.40 11.18 -1.33
CA ASN A 127 4.59 12.03 -1.47
C ASN A 127 5.73 11.70 -0.48
N HIS A 128 5.62 10.57 0.22
CA HIS A 128 6.58 10.05 1.20
C HIS A 128 6.70 8.53 1.08
N LEU A 129 7.62 7.93 1.84
CA LEU A 129 7.84 6.48 1.90
C LEU A 129 7.63 6.04 3.34
N THR A 130 6.54 5.32 3.58
CA THR A 130 6.06 4.89 4.90
C THR A 130 5.32 3.56 4.77
N HIS A 131 4.33 3.29 5.62
CA HIS A 131 3.52 2.08 5.63
C HIS A 131 2.13 2.39 5.08
N PHE A 132 1.82 1.96 3.87
CA PHE A 132 0.64 2.34 3.11
C PHE A 132 -0.44 1.25 3.09
N ALA A 133 -1.70 1.69 3.08
CA ALA A 133 -2.85 0.85 2.79
C ALA A 133 -4.01 1.68 2.24
N VAL A 134 -5.02 0.99 1.70
CA VAL A 134 -6.35 1.56 1.49
C VAL A 134 -7.22 1.29 2.70
N LEU A 135 -7.87 2.35 3.18
CA LEU A 135 -8.80 2.31 4.28
C LEU A 135 -10.21 2.63 3.81
N MET A 136 -11.17 2.17 4.62
CA MET A 136 -12.57 2.57 4.54
C MET A 136 -13.04 3.09 5.89
N VAL A 137 -13.83 4.16 5.84
CA VAL A 137 -14.55 4.77 6.97
C VAL A 137 -16.03 4.47 6.87
#